data_AF-A0A3D2WPG3-F1
#
_entry.id   AF-A0A3D2WPG3-F1
#
_cell.length_a   1.000
_cell.length_b   1.000
_cell.length_c   1.000
_cell.angle_alpha   90.00
_cell.angle_beta   90.00
_cell.angle_gamma   90.00
#
_symmetry.space_group_name_H-M   'P 1'
#
loop_
_entity.id
_entity.type
_entity.pdbx_description
1 polymer ?
#
loop_
_entity_poly.entity_id
_entity_poly.type
_entity_poly.pdbx_seq_one_letter_code
_entity_poly.pdbx_strand_id
1 'polypeptide(L)'
;MNAAILPKKQSGARFGREFGRLQALKNDKKLQTVCQDLKLISTDEQPPFLTYNAGGSAAHLIVCDHAANLVPKRLENLGLSDEELSQHIGWDPGALDIAKLLADALDAPLIYSCYSRLVCDLNRYQFDQNSMPESSDGIMVPGNRNLSAMARYRRFEEFFRPYHDAIAAKLDAFEAIKVTPSLLSIHTCTDKMNGKFRPWPVSLSYAQDIRISKRLIEDLRRRKICKIGDNEPYSLDIGIDFTVCEHAMRRGLAYMQVEFRQDLVVTKAGVKKWVNKFLPSLQYALKEPGLSEPRYFECLDFVK
;
A
#
# COMPACT_ATOMS: atom_id res chain seq x y z
N MET A 1 2.58 -15.25 31.97
CA MET A 1 3.94 -15.12 31.40
C MET A 1 4.18 -16.32 30.50
N ASN A 2 4.08 -16.14 29.18
CA ASN A 2 4.59 -17.08 28.19
C ASN A 2 5.01 -16.24 26.99
N ALA A 3 6.30 -15.94 26.94
CA ALA A 3 6.91 -15.25 25.81
C ALA A 3 6.94 -16.21 24.62
N ALA A 4 6.18 -15.89 23.57
CA ALA A 4 6.32 -16.57 22.29
C ALA A 4 7.69 -16.19 21.71
N ILE A 5 8.58 -17.18 21.63
CA ILE A 5 9.88 -17.06 21.00
C ILE A 5 9.64 -16.93 19.49
N LEU A 6 9.82 -15.71 18.96
CA LEU A 6 9.83 -15.48 17.52
C LEU A 6 11.02 -16.24 16.88
N PRO A 7 10.82 -16.94 15.75
CA PRO A 7 11.90 -17.64 15.08
C PRO A 7 12.91 -16.62 14.52
N LYS A 8 14.20 -16.82 14.79
CA LYS A 8 15.31 -16.01 14.25
C LYS A 8 15.32 -16.07 12.72
N LYS A 9 14.94 -14.97 12.04
CA LYS A 9 15.13 -14.75 10.59
C LYS A 9 16.64 -14.72 10.26
N GLN A 10 17.24 -15.86 9.90
CA GLN A 10 18.65 -15.94 9.48
C GLN A 10 18.91 -15.49 8.03
N SER A 11 17.88 -15.35 7.18
CA SER A 11 18.03 -14.96 5.77
C SER A 11 18.12 -13.44 5.54
N GLY A 12 17.41 -12.62 6.33
CA GLY A 12 17.34 -11.16 6.13
C GLY A 12 18.67 -10.42 6.35
N ALA A 13 19.50 -10.89 7.29
CA ALA A 13 20.77 -10.26 7.63
C ALA A 13 21.84 -10.36 6.53
N ARG A 14 21.76 -11.38 5.66
CA ARG A 14 22.70 -11.57 4.54
C ARG A 14 22.37 -10.63 3.38
N PHE A 15 21.09 -10.49 3.04
CA PHE A 15 20.61 -9.56 2.01
C PHE A 15 20.81 -8.09 2.41
N GLY A 16 20.57 -7.72 3.67
CA GLY A 16 20.78 -6.34 4.14
C GLY A 16 22.23 -5.85 4.00
N ARG A 17 23.22 -6.72 4.25
CA ARG A 17 24.65 -6.39 4.08
C ARG A 17 25.06 -6.23 2.62
N GLU A 18 24.53 -7.06 1.73
CA GLU A 18 24.80 -6.99 0.29
C GLU A 18 24.15 -5.75 -0.33
N PHE A 19 22.93 -5.41 0.10
CA PHE A 19 22.22 -4.20 -0.32
C PHE A 19 22.88 -2.91 0.17
N GLY A 20 23.38 -2.88 1.41
CA GLY A 20 24.18 -1.75 1.91
C GLY A 20 25.46 -1.53 1.09
N ARG A 21 26.09 -2.62 0.60
CA ARG A 21 27.20 -2.54 -0.36
C ARG A 21 26.76 -2.04 -1.73
N LEU A 22 25.61 -2.48 -2.24
CA LEU A 22 25.05 -2.01 -3.51
C LEU A 22 24.67 -0.52 -3.47
N GLN A 23 24.12 -0.03 -2.35
CA GLN A 23 23.89 1.40 -2.13
C GLN A 23 25.21 2.20 -2.08
N ALA A 24 26.25 1.67 -1.44
CA ALA A 24 27.57 2.32 -1.41
C ALA A 24 28.23 2.38 -2.79
N LEU A 25 27.96 1.40 -3.66
CA LEU A 25 28.42 1.33 -5.05
C LEU A 25 27.69 2.31 -5.99
N LYS A 26 26.62 2.96 -5.55
CA LYS A 26 25.81 3.91 -6.35
C LYS A 26 26.57 5.18 -6.75
N ASN A 27 27.70 5.47 -6.09
CA ASN A 27 28.58 6.60 -6.40
C ASN A 27 29.67 6.25 -7.43
N ASP A 28 29.75 4.99 -7.89
CA ASP A 28 30.68 4.59 -8.94
C ASP A 28 30.09 4.90 -10.34
N LYS A 29 30.75 5.83 -11.05
CA LYS A 29 30.33 6.28 -12.39
C LYS A 29 30.21 5.14 -13.42
N LYS A 30 31.00 4.05 -13.31
CA LYS A 30 30.90 2.91 -14.24
C LYS A 30 29.64 2.08 -14.01
N LEU A 31 29.20 1.94 -12.76
CA LEU A 31 27.96 1.24 -12.42
C LEU A 31 26.71 2.08 -12.73
N GLN A 32 26.80 3.41 -12.62
CA GLN A 32 25.73 4.32 -13.03
C GLN A 32 25.40 4.18 -14.53
N THR A 33 26.41 4.06 -15.40
CA THR A 33 26.22 3.85 -16.84
C THR A 33 25.58 2.49 -17.15
N VAL A 34 26.01 1.41 -16.48
CA VAL A 34 25.40 0.07 -16.63
C VAL A 34 23.96 0.02 -16.09
N CYS A 35 23.65 0.77 -15.02
CA CYS A 35 22.29 0.88 -14.49
C CYS A 35 21.35 1.70 -15.40
N GLN A 36 21.87 2.68 -16.14
CA GLN A 36 21.09 3.46 -17.11
C GLN A 36 20.66 2.62 -18.32
N ASP A 37 21.50 1.69 -18.79
CA ASP A 37 21.16 0.78 -19.90
C ASP A 37 20.14 -0.32 -19.51
N LEU A 38 19.84 -0.47 -18.21
CA LEU A 38 19.09 -1.59 -17.65
C LEU A 38 17.83 -1.20 -16.86
N LYS A 39 17.26 -0.02 -17.11
CA LYS A 39 15.93 0.34 -16.56
C LYS A 39 14.90 -0.73 -16.87
N LEU A 40 14.06 -1.10 -15.92
CA LEU A 40 12.94 -2.02 -16.13
C LEU A 40 11.79 -1.33 -16.85
N ILE A 41 11.53 -0.06 -16.53
CA ILE A 41 10.50 0.76 -17.17
C ILE A 41 11.08 1.45 -18.41
N SER A 42 10.55 1.13 -19.58
CA SER A 42 10.88 1.79 -20.84
C SER A 42 10.24 3.17 -20.93
N THR A 43 10.80 4.08 -21.74
CA THR A 43 10.31 5.47 -21.84
C THR A 43 8.89 5.61 -22.40
N ASP A 44 8.38 4.59 -23.10
CA ASP A 44 7.02 4.50 -23.63
C ASP A 44 6.04 3.81 -22.66
N GLU A 45 6.50 3.38 -21.49
CA GLU A 45 5.69 2.75 -20.46
C GLU A 45 5.22 3.76 -19.40
N GLN A 46 4.25 3.37 -18.58
CA GLN A 46 3.75 4.22 -17.49
C GLN A 46 4.86 4.51 -16.47
N PRO A 47 4.87 5.68 -15.82
CA PRO A 47 5.74 5.90 -14.67
C PRO A 47 5.38 4.91 -13.53
N PRO A 48 6.29 4.69 -12.55
CA PRO A 48 6.03 3.74 -11.45
C PRO A 48 4.80 4.08 -10.62
N PHE A 49 4.44 5.36 -10.58
CA PHE A 49 3.24 5.87 -9.92
C PHE A 49 2.69 7.07 -10.68
N LEU A 50 1.42 7.39 -10.41
CA LEU A 50 0.76 8.59 -10.89
C LEU A 50 0.09 9.32 -9.72
N THR A 51 -0.23 10.60 -9.95
CA THR A 51 -1.02 11.40 -9.03
C THR A 51 -2.37 11.74 -9.64
N TYR A 52 -3.38 11.89 -8.79
CA TYR A 52 -4.72 12.31 -9.16
C TYR A 52 -5.21 13.36 -8.16
N ASN A 53 -5.99 14.34 -8.64
CA ASN A 53 -6.37 15.53 -7.89
C ASN A 53 -5.19 16.16 -7.12
N ALA A 54 -4.03 16.33 -7.76
CA ALA A 54 -2.78 16.74 -7.09
C ALA A 54 -2.90 18.10 -6.37
N GLY A 55 -3.80 18.96 -6.85
CA GLY A 55 -4.13 20.28 -6.29
C GLY A 55 -5.28 20.28 -5.28
N GLY A 56 -5.80 19.12 -4.88
CA GLY A 56 -6.87 19.03 -3.88
C GLY A 56 -6.50 19.74 -2.58
N SER A 57 -7.46 20.47 -2.01
CA SER A 57 -7.24 21.39 -0.88
C SER A 57 -7.42 20.75 0.50
N ALA A 58 -7.95 19.52 0.56
CA ALA A 58 -8.19 18.86 1.83
C ALA A 58 -6.91 18.45 2.55
N ALA A 59 -6.96 18.49 3.89
CA ALA A 59 -5.89 18.01 4.78
C ALA A 59 -5.86 16.47 4.87
N HIS A 60 -5.93 15.80 3.73
CA HIS A 60 -5.89 14.35 3.60
C HIS A 60 -4.99 13.98 2.42
N LEU A 61 -4.22 12.90 2.57
CA LEU A 61 -3.52 12.27 1.46
C LEU A 61 -4.09 10.87 1.27
N ILE A 62 -4.60 10.58 0.08
CA ILE A 62 -5.08 9.24 -0.28
C ILE A 62 -3.93 8.49 -0.97
N VAL A 63 -3.74 7.22 -0.61
CA VAL A 63 -2.76 6.34 -1.24
C VAL A 63 -3.42 5.03 -1.66
N CYS A 64 -2.91 4.42 -2.74
CA CYS A 64 -3.37 3.12 -3.23
C CYS A 64 -2.16 2.33 -3.76
N ASP A 65 -1.59 1.49 -2.89
CA ASP A 65 -0.34 0.76 -3.15
C ASP A 65 -0.51 -0.33 -4.23
N HIS A 66 -1.71 -0.90 -4.36
CA HIS A 66 -2.02 -2.04 -5.22
C HIS A 66 -3.02 -1.67 -6.33
N ALA A 67 -2.90 -0.45 -6.86
CA ALA A 67 -3.89 0.16 -7.75
C ALA A 67 -3.98 -0.44 -9.16
N ALA A 68 -2.94 -1.12 -9.63
CA ALA A 68 -2.84 -1.63 -10.99
C ALA A 68 -2.03 -2.92 -11.07
N ASN A 69 -2.16 -3.64 -12.17
CA ASN A 69 -1.51 -4.92 -12.42
C ASN A 69 -0.54 -4.92 -13.60
N LEU A 70 -0.07 -3.75 -14.07
CA LEU A 70 0.91 -3.71 -15.15
C LEU A 70 2.20 -4.43 -14.76
N VAL A 71 2.82 -5.10 -15.72
CA VAL A 71 4.18 -5.63 -15.61
C VAL A 71 5.02 -4.95 -16.69
N PRO A 72 6.22 -4.44 -16.37
CA PRO A 72 7.08 -3.86 -17.38
C PRO A 72 7.38 -4.87 -18.49
N LYS A 73 7.41 -4.43 -19.75
CA LYS A 73 7.67 -5.29 -20.91
C LYS A 73 8.93 -6.14 -20.74
N ARG A 74 9.98 -5.55 -20.14
CA ARG A 74 11.27 -6.21 -19.86
C ARG A 74 11.20 -7.35 -18.84
N LEU A 75 10.11 -7.45 -18.08
CA LEU A 75 9.87 -8.54 -17.13
C LEU A 75 8.97 -9.64 -17.69
N GLU A 76 8.53 -9.52 -18.96
CA GLU A 76 7.83 -10.57 -19.71
C GLU A 76 6.67 -11.21 -18.90
N ASN A 77 5.78 -10.37 -18.36
CA ASN A 77 4.65 -10.76 -17.51
C ASN A 77 5.02 -11.62 -16.29
N LEU A 78 6.29 -11.62 -15.86
CA LEU A 78 6.82 -12.50 -14.83
C LEU A 78 6.61 -13.99 -15.14
N GLY A 79 6.41 -14.35 -16.41
CA GLY A 79 6.05 -15.71 -16.83
C GLY A 79 4.63 -16.14 -16.46
N LEU A 80 3.74 -15.20 -16.15
CA LEU A 80 2.31 -15.44 -15.87
C LEU A 80 1.46 -15.20 -17.11
N SER A 81 0.27 -15.81 -17.15
CA SER A 81 -0.74 -15.47 -18.14
C SER A 81 -1.44 -14.14 -17.81
N ASP A 82 -2.10 -13.54 -18.80
CA ASP A 82 -2.89 -12.33 -18.59
C ASP A 82 -4.08 -12.60 -17.63
N GLU A 83 -4.65 -13.80 -17.68
CA GLU A 83 -5.69 -14.23 -16.74
C GLU A 83 -5.16 -14.30 -15.31
N GLU A 84 -3.97 -14.83 -15.07
CA GLU A 84 -3.33 -14.87 -13.75
C GLU A 84 -3.04 -13.45 -13.23
N LEU A 85 -2.50 -12.57 -14.08
CA LEU A 85 -2.24 -11.18 -13.72
C LEU A 85 -3.52 -10.37 -13.47
N SER A 86 -4.66 -10.76 -14.06
CA SER A 86 -5.95 -10.11 -13.83
C SER A 86 -6.57 -10.47 -12.48
N GLN A 87 -6.11 -11.54 -11.82
CA GLN A 87 -6.60 -11.98 -10.52
C GLN A 87 -6.06 -11.12 -9.37
N HIS A 88 -6.66 -11.30 -8.19
CA HIS A 88 -6.31 -10.57 -6.96
C HIS A 88 -4.86 -10.79 -6.49
N ILE A 89 -4.12 -11.75 -7.05
CA ILE A 89 -2.71 -11.96 -6.72
C ILE A 89 -1.82 -10.80 -7.21
N GLY A 90 -2.25 -10.10 -8.27
CA GLY A 90 -1.47 -9.06 -8.95
C GLY A 90 -1.71 -7.64 -8.43
N TRP A 91 -2.87 -7.40 -7.85
CA TRP A 91 -3.39 -6.06 -7.55
C TRP A 91 -4.68 -6.15 -6.73
N ASP A 92 -5.26 -5.00 -6.41
CA ASP A 92 -6.53 -4.88 -5.70
C ASP A 92 -7.65 -4.39 -6.65
N PRO A 93 -8.38 -5.31 -7.33
CA PRO A 93 -9.48 -4.98 -8.22
C PRO A 93 -10.48 -3.97 -7.64
N GLY A 94 -10.62 -2.82 -8.30
CA GLY A 94 -11.55 -1.75 -7.93
C GLY A 94 -11.02 -0.75 -6.90
N ALA A 95 -9.85 -1.00 -6.27
CA ALA A 95 -9.27 -0.08 -5.29
C ALA A 95 -9.01 1.31 -5.86
N LEU A 96 -8.42 1.39 -7.05
CA LEU A 96 -8.13 2.67 -7.71
C LEU A 96 -9.40 3.48 -8.04
N ASP A 97 -10.46 2.80 -8.48
CA ASP A 97 -11.74 3.47 -8.79
C ASP A 97 -12.39 4.03 -7.52
N ILE A 98 -12.33 3.29 -6.42
CA ILE A 98 -12.76 3.76 -5.09
C ILE A 98 -11.92 4.96 -4.66
N ALA A 99 -10.59 4.85 -4.75
CA ALA A 99 -9.66 5.90 -4.35
C ALA A 99 -9.90 7.20 -5.12
N LYS A 100 -10.13 7.13 -6.45
CA LYS A 100 -10.46 8.30 -7.27
C LYS A 100 -11.78 8.95 -6.86
N LEU A 101 -12.84 8.17 -6.64
CA LEU A 101 -14.12 8.74 -6.18
C LEU A 101 -14.02 9.37 -4.79
N LEU A 102 -13.21 8.81 -3.88
CA LEU A 102 -12.94 9.41 -2.58
C LEU A 102 -12.09 10.68 -2.72
N ALA A 103 -11.10 10.70 -3.61
CA ALA A 103 -10.27 11.87 -3.91
C ALA A 103 -11.11 13.04 -4.42
N ASP A 104 -12.03 12.78 -5.35
CA ASP A 104 -12.97 13.78 -5.85
C ASP A 104 -13.90 14.28 -4.73
N ALA A 105 -14.48 13.37 -3.96
CA ALA A 105 -15.50 13.71 -2.96
C ALA A 105 -14.93 14.42 -1.72
N LEU A 106 -13.66 14.17 -1.39
CA LEU A 106 -12.97 14.82 -0.29
C LEU A 106 -12.16 16.03 -0.74
N ASP A 107 -12.03 16.27 -2.05
CA ASP A 107 -11.05 17.19 -2.63
C ASP A 107 -9.63 16.94 -2.11
N ALA A 108 -9.20 15.68 -2.14
CA ALA A 108 -7.92 15.24 -1.60
C ALA A 108 -6.97 14.76 -2.71
N PRO A 109 -5.65 15.04 -2.61
CA PRO A 109 -4.64 14.43 -3.46
C PRO A 109 -4.60 12.91 -3.28
N LEU A 110 -4.42 12.20 -4.40
CA LEU A 110 -4.24 10.75 -4.47
C LEU A 110 -2.90 10.42 -5.15
N ILE A 111 -2.13 9.52 -4.54
CA ILE A 111 -0.94 8.90 -5.13
C ILE A 111 -1.20 7.40 -5.26
N TYR A 112 -0.96 6.82 -6.44
CA TYR A 112 -1.25 5.41 -6.68
C TYR A 112 -0.20 4.75 -7.59
N SER A 113 0.01 3.46 -7.38
CA SER A 113 0.95 2.67 -8.16
C SER A 113 0.42 2.36 -9.56
N CYS A 114 1.31 2.20 -10.53
CA CYS A 114 0.93 1.79 -11.89
C CYS A 114 1.23 0.32 -12.18
N TYR A 115 2.01 -0.34 -11.32
CA TYR A 115 2.51 -1.69 -11.55
C TYR A 115 2.02 -2.69 -10.51
N SER A 116 1.93 -3.94 -10.95
CA SER A 116 1.54 -5.09 -10.15
C SER A 116 2.38 -5.22 -8.88
N ARG A 117 1.72 -5.56 -7.77
CA ARG A 117 2.40 -5.90 -6.51
C ARG A 117 3.34 -7.10 -6.65
N LEU A 118 3.17 -7.93 -7.68
CA LEU A 118 4.08 -9.05 -7.98
C LEU A 118 5.42 -8.59 -8.56
N VAL A 119 5.48 -7.40 -9.17
CA VAL A 119 6.75 -6.78 -9.57
C VAL A 119 7.49 -6.33 -8.32
N CYS A 120 6.85 -5.50 -7.51
CA CYS A 120 7.34 -5.04 -6.22
C CYS A 120 6.14 -4.63 -5.37
N ASP A 121 5.90 -5.33 -4.26
CA ASP A 121 4.84 -4.95 -3.33
C ASP A 121 5.28 -3.71 -2.54
N LEU A 122 4.61 -2.59 -2.82
CA LEU A 122 4.92 -1.28 -2.23
C LEU A 122 4.47 -1.18 -0.77
N ASN A 123 3.64 -2.10 -0.28
CA ASN A 123 3.24 -2.15 1.13
C ASN A 123 4.04 -3.19 1.94
N ARG A 124 5.28 -3.50 1.50
CA ARG A 124 6.20 -4.44 2.16
C ARG A 124 7.61 -3.87 2.21
N TYR A 125 8.35 -4.17 3.27
CA TYR A 125 9.76 -3.76 3.38
C TYR A 125 10.66 -4.43 2.32
N GLN A 126 11.71 -3.72 1.89
CA GLN A 126 12.65 -4.11 0.82
C GLN A 126 13.33 -5.49 0.95
N PHE A 127 13.39 -6.07 2.15
CA PHE A 127 13.96 -7.41 2.41
C PHE A 127 12.93 -8.44 2.87
N ASP A 128 11.65 -8.08 2.88
CA ASP A 128 10.62 -9.07 3.11
C ASP A 128 10.56 -10.03 1.90
N GLN A 129 10.43 -11.32 2.17
CA GLN A 129 10.33 -12.32 1.09
C GLN A 129 9.05 -12.12 0.26
N ASN A 130 8.01 -11.52 0.87
CA ASN A 130 6.75 -11.24 0.21
C ASN A 130 6.75 -9.91 -0.56
N SER A 131 7.84 -9.12 -0.56
CA SER A 131 7.90 -7.92 -1.42
C SER A 131 8.05 -8.26 -2.91
N MET A 132 8.58 -9.45 -3.22
CA MET A 132 8.71 -9.99 -4.58
C MET A 132 8.50 -11.50 -4.50
N PRO A 133 7.26 -11.96 -4.25
CA PRO A 133 7.00 -13.34 -3.85
C PRO A 133 7.19 -14.31 -5.01
N GLU A 134 7.76 -15.50 -4.74
CA GLU A 134 7.87 -16.59 -5.73
C GLU A 134 6.53 -17.28 -5.99
N SER A 135 5.55 -17.11 -5.11
CA SER A 135 4.18 -17.63 -5.26
C SER A 135 3.17 -16.76 -4.51
N SER A 136 1.95 -16.68 -5.02
CA SER A 136 0.84 -15.94 -4.41
C SER A 136 -0.46 -16.73 -4.60
N ASP A 137 -1.18 -16.99 -3.50
CA ASP A 137 -2.41 -17.82 -3.47
C ASP A 137 -2.31 -19.15 -4.25
N GLY A 138 -1.17 -19.84 -4.13
CA GLY A 138 -0.92 -21.12 -4.80
C GLY A 138 -0.48 -21.01 -6.27
N ILE A 139 -0.48 -19.82 -6.85
CA ILE A 139 0.03 -19.55 -8.21
C ILE A 139 1.51 -19.22 -8.11
N MET A 140 2.34 -19.93 -8.88
CA MET A 140 3.78 -19.65 -8.97
C MET A 140 4.02 -18.39 -9.79
N VAL A 141 5.02 -17.60 -9.43
CA VAL A 141 5.45 -16.41 -10.17
C VAL A 141 6.86 -16.67 -10.72
N PRO A 142 7.00 -17.27 -11.92
CA PRO A 142 8.29 -17.72 -12.45
C PRO A 142 9.37 -16.63 -12.47
N GLY A 143 8.99 -15.41 -12.86
CA GLY A 143 9.87 -14.24 -12.94
C GLY A 143 10.36 -13.73 -11.58
N ASN A 144 9.86 -14.28 -10.47
CA ASN A 144 10.32 -13.97 -9.11
C ASN A 144 11.17 -15.08 -8.50
N ARG A 145 11.27 -16.25 -9.15
CA ARG A 145 12.04 -17.38 -8.63
C ARG A 145 13.53 -17.08 -8.61
N ASN A 146 14.18 -17.30 -7.46
CA ASN A 146 15.63 -17.13 -7.30
C ASN A 146 16.15 -15.74 -7.73
N LEU A 147 15.39 -14.66 -7.51
CA LEU A 147 15.83 -13.31 -7.83
C LEU A 147 17.18 -12.98 -7.18
N SER A 148 18.13 -12.50 -7.98
CA SER A 148 19.42 -12.02 -7.48
C SER A 148 19.23 -10.75 -6.63
N ALA A 149 20.17 -10.47 -5.73
CA ALA A 149 20.17 -9.24 -4.94
C ALA A 149 20.12 -7.98 -5.82
N MET A 150 20.81 -8.00 -6.96
CA MET A 150 20.78 -6.91 -7.94
C MET A 150 19.39 -6.75 -8.60
N ALA A 151 18.71 -7.85 -8.96
CA ALA A 151 17.37 -7.77 -9.53
C ALA A 151 16.36 -7.19 -8.53
N ARG A 152 16.43 -7.61 -7.26
CA ARG A 152 15.61 -7.03 -6.19
C ARG A 152 15.93 -5.54 -5.98
N TYR A 153 17.21 -5.18 -5.97
CA TYR A 153 17.65 -3.79 -5.85
C TYR A 153 17.09 -2.90 -6.97
N ARG A 154 17.12 -3.35 -8.23
CA ARG A 154 16.57 -2.59 -9.36
C ARG A 154 15.07 -2.34 -9.21
N ARG A 155 14.30 -3.38 -8.86
CA ARG A 155 12.86 -3.21 -8.65
C ARG A 155 12.56 -2.26 -7.49
N PHE A 156 13.34 -2.33 -6.41
CA PHE A 156 13.22 -1.37 -5.32
C PHE A 156 13.49 0.07 -5.80
N GLU A 157 14.59 0.30 -6.53
CA GLU A 157 14.96 1.65 -6.97
C GLU A 157 14.01 2.22 -8.05
N GLU A 158 13.39 1.39 -8.88
CA GLU A 158 12.51 1.84 -9.95
C GLU A 158 11.02 1.92 -9.57
N PHE A 159 10.54 1.07 -8.66
CA PHE A 159 9.12 1.05 -8.28
C PHE A 159 8.90 1.56 -6.86
N PHE A 160 9.58 0.97 -5.88
CA PHE A 160 9.38 1.26 -4.46
C PHE A 160 9.78 2.69 -4.10
N ARG A 161 11.03 3.04 -4.39
CA ARG A 161 11.60 4.31 -3.97
C ARG A 161 10.87 5.52 -4.57
N PRO A 162 10.61 5.61 -5.88
CA PRO A 162 9.94 6.77 -6.45
C PRO A 162 8.51 6.96 -5.89
N TYR A 163 7.78 5.86 -5.66
CA TYR A 163 6.43 5.92 -5.09
C TYR A 163 6.43 6.47 -3.65
N HIS A 164 7.28 5.93 -2.78
CA HIS A 164 7.35 6.40 -1.39
C HIS A 164 8.01 7.77 -1.22
N ASP A 165 8.97 8.12 -2.08
CA ASP A 165 9.55 9.47 -2.13
C ASP A 165 8.46 10.50 -2.50
N ALA A 166 7.52 10.14 -3.39
CA ALA A 166 6.39 11.01 -3.74
C ALA A 166 5.39 11.18 -2.60
N ILE A 167 5.09 10.12 -1.85
CA ILE A 167 4.24 10.20 -0.65
C ILE A 167 4.90 11.09 0.39
N ALA A 168 6.18 10.84 0.70
CA ALA A 168 6.94 11.65 1.66
C ALA A 168 6.96 13.12 1.26
N ALA A 169 7.31 13.43 0.00
CA ALA A 169 7.35 14.80 -0.50
C ALA A 169 5.98 15.51 -0.40
N LYS A 170 4.87 14.80 -0.64
CA LYS A 170 3.53 15.39 -0.50
C LYS A 170 3.18 15.66 0.96
N LEU A 171 3.56 14.79 1.89
CA LEU A 171 3.38 15.00 3.32
C LEU A 171 4.24 16.16 3.84
N ASP A 172 5.50 16.25 3.40
CA ASP A 172 6.40 17.36 3.71
C ASP A 172 5.83 18.70 3.20
N ALA A 173 5.16 18.69 2.04
CA ALA A 173 4.49 19.87 1.51
C ALA A 173 3.31 20.34 2.37
N PHE A 174 2.56 19.42 3.00
CA PHE A 174 1.53 19.80 3.98
C PHE A 174 2.16 20.42 5.24
N GLU A 175 3.24 19.82 5.74
CA GLU A 175 3.96 20.31 6.92
C GLU A 175 4.54 21.72 6.69
N ALA A 176 5.10 21.97 5.50
CA ALA A 176 5.64 23.28 5.12
C ALA A 176 4.60 24.42 5.20
N ILE A 177 3.31 24.11 5.03
CA ILE A 177 2.20 25.06 5.18
C ILE A 177 1.46 24.92 6.52
N LYS A 178 2.06 24.22 7.49
CA LYS A 178 1.53 23.99 8.84
C LYS A 178 0.19 23.25 8.87
N VAL A 179 -0.04 22.37 7.90
CA VAL A 179 -1.18 21.46 7.88
C VAL A 179 -0.71 20.08 8.33
N THR A 180 -1.40 19.49 9.31
CA THR A 180 -1.21 18.08 9.70
C THR A 180 -2.25 17.24 8.96
N PRO A 181 -1.88 16.49 7.91
CA PRO A 181 -2.85 15.74 7.13
C PRO A 181 -3.17 14.39 7.79
N SER A 182 -4.28 13.77 7.38
CA SER A 182 -4.51 12.34 7.62
C SER A 182 -4.09 11.50 6.39
N LEU A 183 -3.60 10.28 6.60
CA LEU A 183 -3.26 9.34 5.52
C LEU A 183 -4.36 8.29 5.33
N LEU A 184 -4.95 8.21 4.14
CA LEU A 184 -6.05 7.29 3.82
C LEU A 184 -5.57 6.25 2.81
N SER A 185 -5.26 5.04 3.28
CA SER A 185 -4.86 3.91 2.43
C SER A 185 -6.07 3.11 1.97
N ILE A 186 -6.21 2.95 0.66
CA ILE A 186 -7.36 2.30 0.02
C ILE A 186 -6.92 0.99 -0.62
N HIS A 187 -7.58 -0.09 -0.19
CA HIS A 187 -7.35 -1.46 -0.66
C HIS A 187 -8.67 -2.18 -0.94
N THR A 188 -8.55 -3.34 -1.58
CA THR A 188 -9.65 -4.28 -1.70
C THR A 188 -9.17 -5.70 -1.43
N CYS A 189 -10.00 -6.51 -0.78
CA CYS A 189 -9.66 -7.88 -0.46
C CYS A 189 -10.61 -8.87 -1.15
N THR A 190 -10.07 -10.01 -1.57
CA THR A 190 -10.87 -11.11 -2.13
C THR A 190 -11.99 -11.54 -1.17
N ASP A 191 -13.13 -11.95 -1.69
CA ASP A 191 -14.29 -12.40 -0.92
C ASP A 191 -14.07 -13.78 -0.28
N LYS A 192 -13.14 -14.57 -0.82
CA LYS A 192 -12.76 -15.88 -0.31
C LYS A 192 -11.25 -16.03 -0.28
N MET A 193 -10.75 -16.63 0.80
CA MET A 193 -9.34 -16.99 0.96
C MET A 193 -9.25 -18.38 1.57
N ASN A 194 -8.44 -19.28 0.99
CA ASN A 194 -8.32 -20.66 1.46
C ASN A 194 -9.68 -21.37 1.63
N GLY A 195 -10.60 -21.17 0.69
CA GLY A 195 -11.95 -21.73 0.72
C GLY A 195 -12.92 -21.11 1.74
N LYS A 196 -12.47 -20.15 2.55
CA LYS A 196 -13.30 -19.48 3.58
C LYS A 196 -13.81 -18.13 3.08
N PHE A 197 -15.13 -17.95 3.14
CA PHE A 197 -15.78 -16.67 2.82
C PHE A 197 -15.51 -15.62 3.89
N ARG A 198 -15.22 -14.40 3.45
CA ARG A 198 -15.00 -13.22 4.30
C ARG A 198 -16.31 -12.42 4.37
N PRO A 199 -17.01 -12.42 5.52
CA PRO A 199 -18.37 -11.91 5.61
C PRO A 199 -18.45 -10.38 5.70
N TRP A 200 -17.32 -9.67 5.60
CA TRP A 200 -17.23 -8.23 5.79
C TRP A 200 -17.18 -7.50 4.45
N PRO A 201 -18.20 -6.72 4.08
CA PRO A 201 -18.18 -5.92 2.85
C PRO A 201 -17.14 -4.81 2.86
N VAL A 202 -16.89 -4.26 4.05
CA VAL A 202 -15.88 -3.24 4.33
C VAL A 202 -15.18 -3.66 5.60
N SER A 203 -13.87 -3.44 5.65
CA SER A 203 -12.99 -3.78 6.75
C SER A 203 -12.02 -2.63 7.02
N LEU A 204 -11.71 -2.35 8.28
CA LEU A 204 -10.65 -1.42 8.67
C LEU A 204 -9.54 -2.15 9.42
N SER A 205 -8.30 -1.82 9.07
CA SER A 205 -7.09 -2.30 9.75
C SER A 205 -6.39 -1.12 10.41
N TYR A 206 -6.04 -1.26 11.69
CA TYR A 206 -5.41 -0.20 12.46
C TYR A 206 -4.64 -0.76 13.66
N ALA A 207 -3.65 0.00 14.14
CA ALA A 207 -2.87 -0.32 15.33
C ALA A 207 -3.29 0.56 16.53
N GLN A 208 -2.36 1.31 17.15
CA GLN A 208 -2.66 2.09 18.36
C GLN A 208 -3.48 3.35 18.08
N ASP A 209 -3.31 3.96 16.91
CA ASP A 209 -4.09 5.14 16.54
C ASP A 209 -5.47 4.75 16.00
N ILE A 210 -6.48 5.01 16.81
CA ILE A 210 -7.87 4.65 16.52
C ILE A 210 -8.73 5.86 16.15
N ARG A 211 -8.15 7.06 15.97
CA ARG A 211 -8.90 8.33 15.82
C ARG A 211 -9.93 8.26 14.70
N ILE A 212 -9.52 7.81 13.51
CA ILE A 212 -10.43 7.66 12.37
C ILE A 212 -11.23 6.36 12.49
N SER A 213 -10.54 5.24 12.70
CA SER A 213 -11.14 3.90 12.63
C SER A 213 -12.27 3.70 13.63
N LYS A 214 -12.10 4.11 14.90
CA LYS A 214 -13.12 3.95 15.94
C LYS A 214 -14.41 4.68 15.53
N ARG A 215 -14.31 5.97 15.21
CA ARG A 215 -15.48 6.79 14.87
C ARG A 215 -16.15 6.33 13.59
N LEU A 216 -15.37 5.88 12.61
CA LEU A 216 -15.88 5.33 11.35
C LEU A 216 -16.64 4.02 11.57
N ILE A 217 -16.08 3.09 12.33
CA ILE A 217 -16.70 1.79 12.66
C ILE A 217 -18.00 2.01 13.44
N GLU A 218 -17.98 2.85 14.47
CA GLU A 218 -19.15 3.18 15.28
C GLU A 218 -20.27 3.77 14.41
N ASP A 219 -19.95 4.70 13.51
CA ASP A 219 -20.93 5.33 12.63
C ASP A 219 -21.50 4.35 11.57
N LEU A 220 -20.65 3.51 10.96
CA LEU A 220 -21.09 2.48 10.02
C LEU A 220 -22.03 1.46 10.69
N ARG A 221 -21.73 1.06 11.94
CA ARG A 221 -22.59 0.19 12.76
C ARG A 221 -23.91 0.88 13.09
N ARG A 222 -23.86 2.14 13.57
CA ARG A 222 -25.04 2.94 13.91
C ARG A 222 -25.99 3.12 12.73
N ARG A 223 -25.45 3.37 11.54
CA ARG A 223 -26.21 3.51 10.28
C ARG A 223 -26.61 2.17 9.66
N LYS A 224 -26.20 1.03 10.23
CA LYS A 224 -26.47 -0.32 9.74
C LYS A 224 -26.06 -0.52 8.27
N ILE A 225 -24.92 0.06 7.86
CA ILE A 225 -24.47 0.04 6.46
C ILE A 225 -24.07 -1.38 6.03
N CYS A 226 -23.28 -2.07 6.85
CA CYS A 226 -22.80 -3.42 6.60
C CYS A 226 -22.25 -4.08 7.88
N LYS A 227 -21.93 -5.38 7.79
CA LYS A 227 -21.10 -6.07 8.77
C LYS A 227 -19.64 -5.63 8.59
N ILE A 228 -19.19 -4.66 9.36
CA ILE A 228 -17.83 -4.11 9.30
C ILE A 228 -16.80 -5.10 9.86
N GLY A 229 -15.70 -5.29 9.14
CA GLY A 229 -14.51 -5.96 9.67
C GLY A 229 -13.70 -4.98 10.50
N ASP A 230 -13.42 -5.35 11.74
CA ASP A 230 -12.75 -4.53 12.74
C ASP A 230 -11.44 -5.24 13.07
N ASN A 231 -10.34 -4.84 12.41
CA ASN A 231 -9.10 -5.62 12.28
C ASN A 231 -9.31 -7.05 11.72
N GLU A 232 -10.24 -7.17 10.77
CA GLU A 232 -10.62 -8.43 10.12
C GLU A 232 -10.78 -8.19 8.61
N PRO A 233 -10.32 -9.06 7.69
CA PRO A 233 -9.53 -10.26 7.96
C PRO A 233 -8.06 -9.95 8.29
N TYR A 234 -7.68 -8.67 8.26
CA TYR A 234 -6.32 -8.21 8.47
C TYR A 234 -6.27 -7.19 9.61
N SER A 235 -5.24 -7.30 10.44
CA SER A 235 -4.76 -6.24 11.33
C SER A 235 -3.54 -5.57 10.71
N LEU A 236 -3.28 -4.31 11.06
CA LEU A 236 -2.06 -3.63 10.65
C LEU A 236 -0.87 -4.23 11.42
N ASP A 237 0.10 -4.81 10.71
CA ASP A 237 1.27 -5.49 11.30
C ASP A 237 2.53 -4.62 11.15
N ILE A 238 2.95 -4.07 12.29
CA ILE A 238 4.14 -3.22 12.40
C ILE A 238 5.40 -4.08 12.16
N GLY A 239 6.06 -3.84 11.04
CA GLY A 239 7.25 -4.59 10.61
C GLY A 239 7.01 -5.48 9.39
N ILE A 240 5.75 -5.62 8.95
CA ILE A 240 5.37 -6.22 7.68
C ILE A 240 4.78 -5.16 6.74
N ASP A 241 3.78 -4.41 7.21
CA ASP A 241 3.16 -3.33 6.44
C ASP A 241 4.07 -2.09 6.40
N PHE A 242 4.13 -1.41 5.25
CA PHE A 242 5.07 -0.30 5.04
C PHE A 242 4.34 1.05 5.02
N THR A 243 3.38 1.24 4.12
CA THR A 243 2.89 2.58 3.77
C THR A 243 2.34 3.35 4.97
N VAL A 244 1.40 2.75 5.71
CA VAL A 244 0.80 3.39 6.89
C VAL A 244 1.81 3.53 8.03
N CYS A 245 2.62 2.50 8.27
CA CYS A 245 3.61 2.50 9.34
C CYS A 245 4.65 3.63 9.16
N GLU A 246 5.14 3.80 7.94
CA GLU A 246 6.22 4.72 7.60
C GLU A 246 5.72 6.15 7.37
N HIS A 247 4.61 6.30 6.67
CA HIS A 247 4.13 7.62 6.25
C HIS A 247 3.09 8.22 7.20
N ALA A 248 2.44 7.43 8.03
CA ALA A 248 1.48 7.94 9.02
C ALA A 248 2.01 7.78 10.45
N MET A 249 2.29 6.54 10.88
CA MET A 249 2.58 6.25 12.28
C MET A 249 3.89 6.89 12.75
N ARG A 250 4.98 6.82 11.96
CA ARG A 250 6.25 7.52 12.27
C ARG A 250 6.10 9.03 12.40
N ARG A 251 5.14 9.61 11.69
CA ARG A 251 4.85 11.05 11.65
C ARG A 251 3.76 11.47 12.64
N GLY A 252 3.20 10.54 13.40
CA GLY A 252 2.08 10.76 14.31
C GLY A 252 0.77 11.20 13.62
N LEU A 253 0.64 10.98 12.32
CA LEU A 253 -0.55 11.36 11.56
C LEU A 253 -1.69 10.40 11.82
N ALA A 254 -2.92 10.93 11.85
CA ALA A 254 -4.09 10.07 11.85
C ALA A 254 -4.18 9.31 10.53
N TYR A 255 -4.64 8.07 10.56
CA TYR A 255 -4.71 7.24 9.36
C TYR A 255 -5.92 6.32 9.33
N MET A 256 -6.18 5.80 8.14
CA MET A 256 -7.13 4.73 7.89
C MET A 256 -6.53 3.80 6.84
N GLN A 257 -6.58 2.49 7.08
CA GLN A 257 -6.44 1.48 6.04
C GLN A 257 -7.79 0.79 5.88
N VAL A 258 -8.39 0.91 4.70
CA VAL A 258 -9.70 0.32 4.40
C VAL A 258 -9.57 -0.73 3.31
N GLU A 259 -10.32 -1.81 3.50
CA GLU A 259 -10.44 -2.93 2.58
C GLU A 259 -11.92 -3.07 2.18
N PHE A 260 -12.23 -2.87 0.90
CA PHE A 260 -13.55 -3.23 0.36
C PHE A 260 -13.50 -4.64 -0.21
N ARG A 261 -14.55 -5.42 -0.02
CA ARG A 261 -14.59 -6.79 -0.58
C ARG A 261 -14.73 -6.74 -2.10
N GLN A 262 -13.86 -7.42 -2.83
CA GLN A 262 -13.69 -7.27 -4.28
C GLN A 262 -14.96 -7.58 -5.08
N ASP A 263 -15.72 -8.62 -4.72
CA ASP A 263 -16.99 -9.02 -5.37
C ASP A 263 -18.00 -7.86 -5.47
N LEU A 264 -17.88 -6.90 -4.57
CA LEU A 264 -18.78 -5.75 -4.46
C LEU A 264 -18.38 -4.57 -5.35
N VAL A 265 -17.13 -4.56 -5.82
CA VAL A 265 -16.48 -3.41 -6.46
C VAL A 265 -15.81 -3.77 -7.80
N VAL A 266 -16.12 -4.94 -8.37
CA VAL A 266 -15.68 -5.33 -9.72
C VAL A 266 -16.30 -4.49 -10.86
N THR A 267 -17.38 -3.77 -10.60
CA THR A 267 -18.03 -2.90 -11.60
C THR A 267 -18.05 -1.44 -11.15
N LYS A 268 -18.05 -0.51 -12.10
CA LYS A 268 -18.23 0.93 -11.83
C LYS A 268 -19.48 1.24 -10.99
N ALA A 269 -20.57 0.51 -11.24
CA ALA A 269 -21.81 0.65 -10.46
C ALA A 269 -21.64 0.15 -9.01
N GLY A 270 -20.93 -0.97 -8.82
CA GLY A 270 -20.58 -1.51 -7.51
C GLY A 270 -19.70 -0.56 -6.70
N VAL A 271 -18.64 -0.05 -7.33
CA VAL A 271 -17.75 0.98 -6.77
C VAL A 271 -18.55 2.19 -6.31
N LYS A 272 -19.33 2.81 -7.21
CA LYS A 272 -20.14 4.00 -6.89
C LYS A 272 -21.12 3.72 -5.76
N LYS A 273 -21.78 2.57 -5.75
CA LYS A 273 -22.72 2.16 -4.71
C LYS A 273 -22.02 2.08 -3.34
N TRP A 274 -20.85 1.47 -3.26
CA TRP A 274 -20.13 1.31 -1.99
C TRP A 274 -19.47 2.58 -1.51
N VAL A 275 -18.89 3.38 -2.41
CA VAL A 275 -18.40 4.72 -2.06
C VAL A 275 -19.54 5.59 -1.52
N ASN A 276 -20.70 5.63 -2.17
CA ASN A 276 -21.85 6.41 -1.70
C ASN A 276 -22.36 5.98 -0.31
N LYS A 277 -22.24 4.69 0.02
CA LYS A 277 -22.61 4.16 1.34
C LYS A 277 -21.56 4.49 2.42
N PHE A 278 -20.29 4.45 2.07
CA PHE A 278 -19.17 4.61 2.99
C PHE A 278 -18.82 6.07 3.27
N LEU A 279 -18.85 6.92 2.23
CA LEU A 279 -18.41 8.31 2.26
C LEU A 279 -19.07 9.14 3.38
N PRO A 280 -20.38 9.06 3.65
CA PRO A 280 -20.99 9.85 4.73
C PRO A 280 -20.41 9.52 6.11
N SER A 281 -20.04 8.26 6.36
CA SER A 281 -19.42 7.84 7.61
C SER A 281 -17.94 8.22 7.65
N LEU A 282 -17.24 8.15 6.51
CA LEU A 282 -15.86 8.65 6.40
C LEU A 282 -15.80 10.15 6.68
N GLN A 283 -16.62 10.97 6.01
CA GLN A 283 -16.69 12.42 6.24
C GLN A 283 -17.06 12.77 7.68
N TYR A 284 -17.88 11.94 8.34
CA TYR A 284 -18.16 12.09 9.76
C TYR A 284 -16.93 11.79 10.63
N ALA A 285 -16.19 10.73 10.33
CA ALA A 285 -14.98 10.34 11.06
C ALA A 285 -13.81 11.32 10.86
N LEU A 286 -13.67 11.89 9.66
CA LEU A 286 -12.66 12.91 9.34
C LEU A 286 -12.91 14.27 10.00
N LYS A 287 -14.01 14.41 10.75
CA LYS A 287 -14.29 15.56 11.64
C LYS A 287 -13.98 15.25 13.11
N GLU A 288 -13.18 14.22 13.38
CA GLU A 288 -12.73 13.91 14.74
C GLU A 288 -11.84 15.01 15.31
N PRO A 289 -12.13 15.54 16.50
CA PRO A 289 -11.24 16.47 17.17
C PRO A 289 -9.84 15.86 17.37
N GLY A 290 -8.81 16.64 17.08
CA GLY A 290 -7.41 16.21 17.24
C GLY A 290 -6.87 15.35 16.10
N LEU A 291 -7.53 15.26 14.93
CA LEU A 291 -6.90 14.70 13.72
C LEU A 291 -5.73 15.55 13.21
N SER A 292 -5.78 16.86 13.44
CA SER A 292 -4.73 17.82 13.07
C SER A 292 -3.56 17.88 14.07
N GLU A 293 -3.58 17.04 15.11
CA GLU A 293 -2.55 17.00 16.15
C GLU A 293 -1.71 15.73 15.98
N PRO A 294 -0.38 15.81 15.81
CA PRO A 294 0.45 14.62 15.79
C PRO A 294 0.34 13.82 17.11
N ARG A 295 0.18 12.50 17.03
CA ARG A 295 0.18 11.58 18.19
C ARG A 295 1.18 10.46 17.99
N TYR A 296 2.13 10.37 18.92
CA TYR A 296 3.16 9.34 18.92
C TYR A 296 2.81 8.27 19.96
N PHE A 297 3.02 7.01 19.60
CA PHE A 297 2.77 5.87 20.48
C PHE A 297 4.10 5.18 20.78
N GLU A 298 4.39 4.96 22.07
CA GLU A 298 5.53 4.15 22.50
C GLU A 298 5.31 2.69 22.03
N CYS A 299 6.40 2.01 21.66
CA CYS A 299 6.42 0.64 21.10
C CYS A 299 6.38 0.51 19.56
N LEU A 300 6.81 1.54 18.84
CA LEU A 300 7.20 1.38 17.44
C LEU A 300 8.73 1.20 17.40
N ASP A 301 9.21 0.02 17.80
CA ASP A 301 10.55 -0.44 17.45
C ASP A 301 10.58 -0.75 15.95
N PHE A 302 10.50 0.33 15.19
CA PHE A 302 10.75 0.36 13.77
C PHE A 302 12.09 -0.32 13.51
N VAL A 303 12.04 -1.46 12.79
CA VAL A 303 13.25 -2.16 12.37
C VAL A 303 14.09 -1.15 11.58
N LYS A 304 15.20 -0.72 12.18
CA LYS A 304 16.20 0.16 11.55
C LYS A 304 16.91 -0.56 10.40
#